data_AF-A0A918RLQ9-F1
#
_entry.id   AF-A0A918RLQ9-F1
#
_cell.length_a   1.000
_cell.length_b   1.000
_cell.length_c   1.000
_cell.angle_alpha   90.00
_cell.angle_beta   90.00
_cell.angle_gamma   90.00
#
_symmetry.space_group_name_H-M   'P 1'
#
loop_
_entity.id
_entity.type
_entity.pdbx_description
1 polymer ?
#
loop_
_entity_poly.entity_id
_entity_poly.type
_entity_poly.pdbx_seq_one_letter_code
_entity_poly.pdbx_strand_id
1 'polypeptide(L)'
;MVDDYFKGKGQNEQKYTESVGSPSWDGSKFHHPLAQQIWEVFPSRLKKIVFNEVQSGNTIDSVLINHNLSITKVALTTEPITDFSKIEKIKIRQMGQRSDFGRYLYDGTSYTVEDLESGCYISFKDTSYVEESY
;
A
#
# COMPACT_ATOMS: atom_id res chain seq x y z
N MET A 1 35.35 -20.85 35.08
CA MET A 1 35.08 -21.33 33.71
C MET A 1 33.82 -20.61 33.28
N VAL A 2 33.90 -19.93 32.14
CA VAL A 2 33.14 -18.73 31.77
C VAL A 2 31.67 -19.05 31.48
N ASP A 3 30.79 -18.12 31.84
CA ASP A 3 29.36 -18.08 31.54
C ASP A 3 29.06 -18.16 30.04
N ASP A 4 28.08 -18.97 29.63
CA ASP A 4 27.46 -18.88 28.32
C ASP A 4 25.92 -18.82 28.38
N TYR A 5 25.45 -17.58 28.47
CA TYR A 5 24.47 -16.93 27.60
C TYR A 5 23.12 -17.61 27.29
N PHE A 6 22.08 -17.05 27.91
CA PHE A 6 20.74 -16.78 27.37
C PHE A 6 19.97 -17.90 26.66
N LYS A 7 19.23 -18.71 27.44
CA LYS A 7 17.93 -19.24 27.00
C LYS A 7 16.86 -18.14 27.03
N GLY A 8 16.94 -17.23 26.07
CA GLY A 8 15.87 -16.30 25.74
C GLY A 8 15.17 -16.76 24.46
N LYS A 9 14.35 -17.81 24.50
CA LYS A 9 13.35 -18.06 23.44
C LYS A 9 12.20 -17.08 23.61
N GLY A 10 12.49 -15.80 23.41
CA GLY A 10 11.54 -14.81 22.94
C GLY A 10 11.86 -14.60 21.48
N GLN A 11 11.26 -15.39 20.59
CA GLN A 11 11.15 -14.95 19.20
C GLN A 11 10.33 -13.66 19.27
N ASN A 12 11.03 -12.52 19.27
CA ASN A 12 10.40 -11.24 19.01
C ASN A 12 9.67 -11.41 17.67
N GLU A 13 8.34 -11.45 17.69
CA GLU A 13 7.51 -11.19 16.52
C GLU A 13 7.80 -9.75 16.11
N GLN A 14 8.92 -9.58 15.41
CA GLN A 14 9.42 -8.29 15.04
C GLN A 14 8.45 -7.76 14.00
N LYS A 15 7.68 -6.75 14.39
CA LYS A 15 6.70 -6.12 13.52
C LYS A 15 7.46 -5.44 12.38
N TYR A 16 7.65 -6.12 11.26
CA TYR A 16 8.41 -5.58 10.14
C TYR A 16 7.48 -5.27 8.96
N THR A 17 7.63 -4.06 8.46
CA THR A 17 7.00 -3.57 7.24
C THR A 17 8.11 -3.44 6.22
N GLU A 18 7.91 -4.02 5.05
CA GLU A 18 8.84 -3.87 3.94
C GLU A 18 8.22 -2.97 2.89
N SER A 19 9.02 -2.09 2.32
CA SER A 19 8.57 -1.16 1.29
C SER A 19 9.63 -0.95 0.23
N VAL A 20 9.19 -0.83 -1.01
CA VAL A 20 10.02 -0.40 -2.14
C VAL A 20 9.47 0.94 -2.63
N GLY A 21 10.30 1.97 -2.56
CA GLY A 21 10.01 3.29 -3.14
C GLY A 21 10.36 3.35 -4.62
N SER A 22 9.51 4.03 -5.38
CA SER A 22 9.62 4.28 -6.83
C SER A 22 10.08 3.05 -7.64
N PRO A 23 9.43 1.88 -7.49
CA PRO A 23 9.85 0.69 -8.20
C PRO A 23 9.66 0.83 -9.72
N SER A 24 10.65 0.37 -10.49
CA SER A 24 10.52 0.30 -11.95
C SER A 24 9.49 -0.77 -12.35
N TRP A 25 8.53 -0.37 -13.19
CA TRP A 25 7.40 -1.19 -13.65
C TRP A 25 7.26 -1.07 -15.17
N ASP A 26 7.13 -2.20 -15.86
CA ASP A 26 7.07 -2.25 -17.34
C ASP A 26 5.64 -2.30 -17.90
N GLY A 27 4.63 -2.10 -17.06
CA GLY A 27 3.23 -2.28 -17.47
C GLY A 27 2.72 -3.70 -17.32
N SER A 28 3.52 -4.62 -16.76
CA SER A 28 3.09 -5.98 -16.43
C SER A 28 3.64 -6.48 -15.09
N LYS A 29 4.91 -6.18 -14.81
CA LYS A 29 5.65 -6.65 -13.63
C LYS A 29 6.58 -5.58 -13.10
N PHE A 30 6.99 -5.76 -11.85
CA PHE A 30 8.07 -4.98 -11.26
C PHE A 30 9.42 -5.63 -11.56
N HIS A 31 10.42 -4.81 -11.86
CA HIS A 31 11.81 -5.27 -11.98
C HIS A 31 12.46 -5.50 -10.62
N HIS A 32 11.96 -4.84 -9.57
CA HIS A 32 12.45 -5.03 -8.21
C HIS A 32 11.87 -6.33 -7.62
N PRO A 33 12.71 -7.29 -7.16
CA PRO A 33 12.24 -8.60 -6.70
C PRO A 33 11.18 -8.54 -5.58
N LEU A 34 11.42 -7.74 -4.54
CA LEU A 34 10.47 -7.56 -3.44
C LEU A 34 9.13 -6.95 -3.92
N ALA A 35 9.17 -5.90 -4.74
CA ALA A 35 7.95 -5.29 -5.26
C ALA A 35 7.15 -6.28 -6.12
N GLN A 36 7.84 -7.12 -6.90
CA GLN A 36 7.21 -8.17 -7.70
C GLN A 36 6.58 -9.25 -6.83
N GLN A 37 7.26 -9.69 -5.76
CA GLN A 37 6.70 -10.66 -4.81
C GLN A 37 5.45 -10.13 -4.12
N ILE A 38 5.48 -8.87 -3.66
CA ILE A 38 4.32 -8.20 -3.06
C ILE A 38 3.19 -8.06 -4.09
N TRP A 39 3.54 -7.71 -5.33
CA TRP A 39 2.58 -7.61 -6.42
C TRP A 39 1.90 -8.94 -6.72
N GLU A 40 2.63 -10.06 -6.74
CA GLU A 40 2.04 -11.38 -7.05
C GLU A 40 0.90 -11.77 -6.12
N VAL A 41 1.02 -11.46 -4.83
CA VAL A 41 -0.04 -11.70 -3.83
C VAL A 41 -1.12 -10.62 -3.79
N PHE A 42 -0.93 -9.49 -4.49
CA PHE A 42 -1.90 -8.41 -4.53
C PHE A 42 -3.20 -8.84 -5.24
N PRO A 43 -4.39 -8.50 -4.71
CA PRO A 43 -5.66 -8.96 -5.27
C PRO A 43 -5.84 -8.54 -6.73
N SER A 44 -6.32 -9.46 -7.56
CA SER A 44 -6.52 -9.21 -8.99
C SER A 44 -7.46 -8.02 -9.28
N ARG A 45 -8.46 -7.80 -8.41
CA ARG A 45 -9.36 -6.64 -8.45
C ARG A 45 -8.59 -5.32 -8.33
N LEU A 46 -7.71 -5.22 -7.34
CA LEU A 46 -6.88 -4.02 -7.13
C LEU A 46 -5.80 -3.88 -8.20
N LYS A 47 -5.20 -5.00 -8.65
CA LYS A 47 -4.25 -4.98 -9.78
C LYS A 47 -4.87 -4.30 -11.00
N LYS A 48 -6.10 -4.67 -11.37
CA LYS A 48 -6.81 -4.05 -12.51
C LYS A 48 -6.99 -2.54 -12.35
N ILE A 49 -7.31 -2.09 -11.14
CA ILE A 49 -7.40 -0.64 -10.85
C ILE A 49 -6.04 0.01 -11.06
N VAL A 50 -4.97 -0.52 -10.45
CA VAL A 50 -3.60 0.01 -10.62
C VAL A 50 -3.19 0.04 -12.10
N PHE A 51 -3.48 -1.02 -12.87
CA PHE A 51 -3.22 -1.04 -14.31
C PHE A 51 -3.92 0.09 -15.06
N ASN A 52 -5.22 0.29 -14.82
CA ASN A 52 -5.99 1.34 -15.48
C ASN A 52 -5.49 2.74 -15.12
N GLU A 53 -5.12 2.95 -13.85
CA GLU A 53 -4.57 4.22 -13.38
C GLU A 53 -3.22 4.52 -14.04
N VAL A 54 -2.31 3.55 -14.11
CA VAL A 54 -1.01 3.78 -14.77
C VAL A 54 -1.17 3.96 -16.27
N GLN A 55 -2.07 3.23 -16.93
CA GLN A 55 -2.40 3.47 -18.34
C GLN A 55 -2.95 4.87 -18.60
N SER A 56 -3.57 5.48 -17.58
CA SER A 56 -4.10 6.83 -17.64
C SER A 56 -3.07 7.91 -17.26
N GLY A 57 -1.80 7.53 -17.05
CA GLY A 57 -0.68 8.43 -16.77
C GLY A 57 -0.30 8.57 -15.30
N ASN A 58 -0.94 7.83 -14.39
CA ASN A 58 -0.51 7.77 -12.99
C ASN A 58 0.80 6.96 -12.88
N THR A 59 1.54 7.07 -11.78
CA THR A 59 2.76 6.29 -11.57
C THR A 59 2.78 5.65 -10.19
N ILE A 60 3.45 4.49 -10.10
CA ILE A 60 3.56 3.74 -8.86
C ILE A 60 4.66 4.38 -8.00
N ASP A 61 4.23 4.99 -6.91
CA ASP A 61 5.10 5.67 -5.96
C ASP A 61 5.79 4.68 -5.02
N SER A 62 5.05 3.70 -4.51
CA SER A 62 5.61 2.69 -3.62
C SER A 62 4.75 1.44 -3.54
N VAL A 63 5.39 0.33 -3.18
CA VAL A 63 4.72 -0.93 -2.86
C VAL A 63 5.18 -1.37 -1.47
N LEU A 64 4.23 -1.76 -0.63
CA LEU A 64 4.48 -2.08 0.79
C LEU A 64 3.70 -3.31 1.21
N ILE A 65 4.31 -4.10 2.11
CA ILE A 65 3.65 -5.18 2.83
C ILE A 65 3.91 -5.05 4.33
N ASN A 66 2.85 -5.21 5.13
CA ASN A 66 2.95 -5.40 6.56
C ASN A 66 2.63 -6.85 6.90
N HIS A 67 3.66 -7.61 7.27
CA HIS A 67 3.54 -9.06 7.50
C HIS A 67 2.68 -9.43 8.70
N ASN A 68 2.54 -8.55 9.69
CA ASN A 68 1.73 -8.84 10.89
C ASN A 68 0.24 -8.68 10.63
N LEU A 69 -0.11 -7.75 9.76
CA LEU A 69 -1.50 -7.45 9.42
C LEU A 69 -1.92 -8.15 8.13
N SER A 70 -0.98 -8.81 7.44
CA SER A 70 -1.15 -9.33 6.08
C SER A 70 -1.72 -8.29 5.12
N ILE A 71 -1.32 -7.02 5.32
CA ILE A 71 -1.79 -5.89 4.52
C ILE A 71 -0.77 -5.60 3.44
N THR A 72 -1.23 -5.53 2.21
CA THR A 72 -0.45 -5.01 1.09
C THR A 72 -1.01 -3.66 0.63
N LYS A 73 -0.11 -2.72 0.33
CA LYS A 73 -0.42 -1.40 -0.20
C LYS A 73 0.33 -1.14 -1.50
N VAL A 74 -0.35 -0.55 -2.47
CA VAL A 74 0.26 0.11 -3.63
C VAL A 74 -0.08 1.60 -3.58
N ALA A 75 0.93 2.46 -3.63
CA ALA A 75 0.74 3.91 -3.67
C ALA A 75 0.90 4.45 -5.08
N LEU A 76 0.03 5.37 -5.46
CA LEU A 76 0.01 6.06 -6.75
C LEU A 76 0.25 7.57 -6.55
N THR A 77 0.90 8.20 -7.52
CA THR A 77 1.38 9.59 -7.40
C THR A 77 0.33 10.67 -7.59
N THR A 78 -0.80 10.37 -8.24
CA THR A 78 -1.88 11.33 -8.49
C THR A 78 -3.21 10.79 -8.01
N GLU A 79 -4.23 11.65 -7.99
CA GLU A 79 -5.61 11.27 -7.70
C GLU A 79 -6.15 10.20 -8.67
N PRO A 80 -7.15 9.41 -8.22
CA PRO A 80 -7.74 8.37 -9.05
C PRO A 80 -8.55 8.95 -10.21
N ILE A 81 -8.40 8.35 -11.38
CA ILE A 81 -9.25 8.64 -12.56
C ILE A 81 -10.41 7.64 -12.64
N THR A 82 -10.24 6.46 -12.04
CA THR A 82 -11.23 5.38 -12.03
C THR A 82 -12.49 5.77 -11.25
N ASP A 83 -13.65 5.60 -11.90
CA ASP A 83 -14.95 5.67 -11.23
C ASP A 83 -15.21 4.40 -10.41
N PHE A 84 -14.96 4.50 -9.11
CA PHE A 84 -15.10 3.40 -8.17
C PHE A 84 -16.55 3.07 -7.80
N SER A 85 -17.54 3.90 -8.14
CA SER A 85 -18.94 3.69 -7.76
C SER A 85 -19.55 2.38 -8.29
N LYS A 86 -18.92 1.81 -9.32
CA LYS A 86 -19.37 0.62 -10.05
C LYS A 86 -18.59 -0.64 -9.69
N ILE A 87 -17.59 -0.54 -8.81
CA ILE A 87 -16.77 -1.68 -8.42
C ILE A 87 -17.33 -2.24 -7.11
N GLU A 88 -17.83 -3.46 -7.15
CA GLU A 88 -18.31 -4.16 -5.96
C GLU A 88 -17.14 -4.54 -5.03
N LYS A 89 -17.44 -4.65 -3.73
CA LYS A 89 -16.52 -5.14 -2.69
C LYS A 89 -15.24 -4.31 -2.51
N ILE A 90 -15.24 -3.07 -2.98
CA ILE A 90 -14.25 -2.07 -2.59
C ILE A 90 -14.86 -1.06 -1.63
N LYS A 91 -14.04 -0.55 -0.72
CA LYS A 91 -14.37 0.56 0.15
C LYS A 91 -13.45 1.71 -0.19
N ILE A 92 -14.05 2.85 -0.52
CA ILE A 92 -13.33 4.08 -0.81
C ILE A 92 -13.32 4.91 0.47
N ARG A 93 -12.18 5.48 0.83
CA ARG A 93 -12.10 6.52 1.86
C ARG A 93 -11.40 7.74 1.27
N GLN A 94 -11.99 8.90 1.48
CA GLN A 94 -11.45 10.18 1.04
C GLN A 94 -10.92 10.95 2.26
N MET A 95 -9.90 11.79 2.04
CA MET A 95 -9.46 12.74 3.05
C MET A 95 -10.66 13.60 3.52
N GLY A 96 -10.84 13.76 4.83
CA GLY A 96 -11.99 14.46 5.44
C GLY A 96 -13.16 13.56 5.88
N GLN A 97 -13.19 12.28 5.48
CA GLN A 97 -14.16 11.32 6.01
C GLN A 97 -13.60 10.68 7.30
N ARG A 98 -14.14 11.06 8.46
CA ARG A 98 -13.83 10.38 9.74
C ARG A 98 -14.19 8.90 9.62
N SER A 99 -13.22 8.01 9.80
CA SER A 99 -13.48 6.57 9.92
C SER A 99 -13.16 6.10 11.33
N ASP A 100 -14.13 5.48 11.99
CA ASP A 100 -14.02 4.97 13.37
C ASP A 100 -13.05 3.77 13.53
N PHE A 101 -12.41 3.34 12.44
CA PHE A 101 -11.40 2.31 12.44
C PHE A 101 -10.11 2.85 11.84
N GLY A 102 -9.15 3.11 12.71
CA GLY A 102 -7.81 3.55 12.32
C GLY A 102 -7.22 2.61 11.27
N ARG A 103 -6.78 3.21 10.15
CA ARG A 103 -5.73 2.75 9.23
C ARG A 103 -5.62 3.75 8.06
N TYR A 104 -4.60 4.61 8.16
CA TYR A 104 -3.74 5.10 7.08
C TYR A 104 -4.28 6.03 5.98
N LEU A 105 -5.03 7.08 6.34
CA LEU A 105 -4.92 8.34 5.60
C LEU A 105 -3.80 9.12 6.29
N TYR A 106 -2.59 9.02 5.74
CA TYR A 106 -1.46 9.85 6.17
C TYR A 106 -1.54 11.20 5.45
N ASP A 107 -0.98 12.23 6.07
CA ASP A 107 -0.85 13.55 5.47
C ASP A 107 -0.15 13.43 4.10
N GLY A 108 -0.85 13.83 3.03
CA GLY A 108 -0.44 13.61 1.64
C GLY A 108 -1.14 12.45 0.91
N THR A 109 -2.14 11.79 1.50
CA THR A 109 -3.02 10.83 0.80
C THR A 109 -4.41 11.43 0.59
N SER A 110 -4.82 11.57 -0.67
CA SER A 110 -6.16 12.10 -1.03
C SER A 110 -7.24 11.01 -0.95
N TYR A 111 -6.92 9.80 -1.41
CA TYR A 111 -7.86 8.68 -1.49
C TYR A 111 -7.22 7.35 -1.10
N THR A 112 -8.03 6.46 -0.53
CA THR A 112 -7.69 5.04 -0.41
C THR A 112 -8.81 4.17 -0.96
N VAL A 113 -8.43 3.07 -1.61
CA VAL A 113 -9.34 2.06 -2.13
C VAL A 113 -8.96 0.73 -1.52
N GLU A 114 -9.79 0.25 -0.60
CA GLU A 114 -9.60 -0.98 0.16
C GLU A 114 -10.44 -2.10 -0.46
N ASP A 115 -9.82 -3.25 -0.71
CA ASP A 115 -10.52 -4.47 -1.06
C ASP A 115 -11.04 -5.14 0.23
N LEU A 116 -12.36 -5.24 0.36
CA LEU A 116 -13.00 -5.67 1.61
C LEU A 116 -12.78 -7.16 1.95
N GLU A 117 -12.39 -7.97 0.97
CA GLU A 117 -12.17 -9.40 1.17
C GLU A 117 -10.74 -9.68 1.65
N SER A 118 -9.76 -8.95 1.13
CA SER A 118 -8.33 -9.15 1.43
C SER A 118 -7.76 -8.16 2.43
N GLY A 119 -8.41 -7.00 2.66
CA GLY A 119 -7.86 -5.91 3.47
C GLY A 119 -6.66 -5.19 2.83
N CYS A 120 -6.31 -5.54 1.59
CA CYS A 120 -5.31 -4.82 0.80
C CYS A 120 -5.89 -3.52 0.28
N TYR A 121 -5.05 -2.52 0.01
CA TYR A 121 -5.55 -1.24 -0.50
C TYR A 121 -4.58 -0.52 -1.44
N ILE A 122 -5.14 0.40 -2.21
CA ILE A 122 -4.41 1.37 -3.03
C ILE A 122 -4.51 2.72 -2.33
N SER A 123 -3.43 3.48 -2.27
CA SER A 123 -3.44 4.87 -1.78
C SER A 123 -3.05 5.82 -2.91
N PHE A 124 -3.76 6.92 -3.05
CA PHE A 124 -3.49 7.97 -4.03
C PHE A 124 -2.94 9.19 -3.31
N LYS A 125 -1.83 9.73 -3.80
CA LYS A 125 -1.25 10.94 -3.23
C LYS A 125 -2.12 12.16 -3.52
N ASP A 126 -2.20 13.05 -2.53
CA ASP A 126 -2.72 14.39 -2.71
C ASP A 126 -1.61 15.27 -3.30
N THR A 127 -1.75 15.66 -4.57
CA THR A 127 -0.78 16.51 -5.25
C THR A 127 -0.78 17.96 -4.76
N SER A 128 -1.81 18.37 -4.01
CA SER A 128 -1.92 19.70 -3.41
C SER A 128 -1.31 19.78 -2.00
N TYR A 129 -0.97 18.63 -1.41
CA TYR A 129 -0.38 18.57 -0.09
C TYR A 129 1.06 19.09 -0.12
N VAL A 130 1.31 20.13 0.69
CA VAL A 130 2.65 20.69 0.93
C VAL A 130 3.02 20.31 2.36
N GLU A 131 4.09 19.53 2.51
CA GLU A 131 4.61 19.18 3.83
C GLU A 131 5.17 20.45 4.52
N GLU A 132 4.47 20.94 5.54
CA GLU A 132 4.96 22.07 6.34
C GLU A 132 6.20 21.60 7.12
N SER A 133 7.37 22.05 6.68
CA SER A 133 8.63 21.84 7.39
C SER A 133 8.69 22.82 8.57
N TYR A 134 8.63 22.31 9.80
CA TYR A 134 8.87 23.08 11.03
C TYR A 134 10.35 23.10 11.41
#